data_AF-A0A6C0TPP8-F1
#
_entry.id   AF-A0A6C0TPP8-F1
#
_cell.length_a   1.000
_cell.length_b   1.000
_cell.length_c   1.000
_cell.angle_alpha   90.00
_cell.angle_beta   90.00
_cell.angle_gamma   90.00
#
_symmetry.space_group_name_H-M   'P 1'
#
loop_
_entity.id
_entity.type
_entity.pdbx_description
1 polymer ?
#
loop_
_entity_poly.entity_id
_entity_poly.type
_entity_poly.pdbx_seq_one_letter_code
_entity_poly.pdbx_strand_id
1 'polypeptide(L)'
;MSRFDRDSVRLLAAKTGLEIVEWAKSGGNPHQKALDKQDELEALTTDWPEEERLGFQSMFDQEMEAWNEQQENKNVAALVEQNDFINVWGAVVGISIGLILLIIMFSASKG
;
A
#
# COMPACT_ATOMS: atom_id res chain seq x y z
N MET A 1 -5.67 -18.00 29.90
CA MET A 1 -4.62 -17.09 29.38
C MET A 1 -4.55 -17.40 27.89
N SER A 2 -4.83 -16.43 27.02
CA SER A 2 -4.84 -16.66 25.57
C SER A 2 -3.45 -17.13 25.10
N ARG A 3 -3.40 -18.08 24.15
CA ARG A 3 -2.15 -18.59 23.56
C ARG A 3 -1.42 -17.57 22.69
N PHE A 4 -2.08 -16.46 22.36
CA PHE A 4 -1.58 -15.40 21.50
C PHE A 4 -1.98 -14.04 22.07
N ASP A 5 -1.14 -13.04 21.81
CA ASP A 5 -1.41 -11.63 22.06
C ASP A 5 -1.52 -10.86 20.73
N ARG A 6 -2.16 -9.69 20.79
CA ARG A 6 -2.45 -8.87 19.60
C ARG A 6 -1.19 -8.37 18.89
N ASP A 7 -0.10 -8.09 19.60
CA ASP A 7 1.11 -7.56 18.97
C ASP A 7 1.83 -8.67 18.18
N SER A 8 1.84 -9.89 18.71
CA SER A 8 2.32 -11.07 17.98
C SER A 8 1.49 -11.35 16.72
N VAL A 9 0.16 -11.28 16.82
CA VAL A 9 -0.74 -11.45 15.66
C VAL A 9 -0.54 -10.35 14.62
N ARG A 10 -0.37 -9.10 15.04
CA ARG A 10 -0.06 -7.97 14.15
C ARG A 10 1.24 -8.18 13.39
N LEU A 11 2.29 -8.62 14.08
CA LEU A 11 3.59 -8.88 13.45
C LEU A 11 3.46 -9.99 12.40
N LEU A 12 2.71 -11.05 12.72
CA LEU A 12 2.46 -12.16 11.81
C LEU A 12 1.67 -11.70 10.58
N ALA A 13 0.59 -10.93 10.76
CA ALA A 13 -0.19 -10.36 9.67
C ALA A 13 0.67 -9.49 8.74
N ALA A 14 1.46 -8.57 9.31
CA ALA A 14 2.35 -7.72 8.53
C ALA A 14 3.40 -8.52 7.73
N LYS A 15 3.97 -9.57 8.33
CA LYS A 15 4.92 -10.46 7.66
C LYS A 15 4.25 -11.22 6.51
N THR A 16 3.07 -11.78 6.74
CA THR A 16 2.29 -12.49 5.72
C THR A 16 1.94 -11.58 4.54
N GLY A 17 1.47 -10.37 4.81
CA GLY A 17 1.20 -9.37 3.78
C GLY A 17 2.45 -9.02 2.96
N LEU A 18 3.60 -8.83 3.62
CA LEU A 18 4.87 -8.55 2.95
C LEU A 18 5.29 -9.71 2.02
N GLU A 19 5.24 -10.95 2.49
CA GLU A 19 5.58 -12.13 1.69
C GLU A 19 4.69 -12.28 0.45
N ILE A 20 3.40 -11.98 0.57
CA ILE A 20 2.47 -12.00 -0.57
C ILE A 20 2.85 -10.92 -1.60
N VAL A 21 3.15 -9.71 -1.14
CA VAL A 21 3.57 -8.60 -2.02
C VAL A 21 4.91 -8.90 -2.70
N GLU A 22 5.89 -9.45 -1.98
CA GLU A 22 7.18 -9.83 -2.54
C GLU A 22 7.03 -10.94 -3.59
N TRP A 23 6.17 -11.93 -3.31
CA TRP A 23 5.85 -12.98 -4.27
C TRP A 23 5.23 -12.41 -5.55
N ALA A 24 4.28 -11.49 -5.42
CA ALA A 24 3.69 -10.79 -6.57
C ALA A 24 4.74 -10.01 -7.37
N LYS A 25 5.67 -9.32 -6.69
CA LYS A 25 6.78 -8.60 -7.35
C LYS A 25 7.72 -9.52 -8.11
N SER A 26 7.89 -10.76 -7.68
CA SER A 26 8.66 -11.78 -8.43
C SER A 26 7.89 -12.40 -9.61
N GLY A 27 6.67 -11.94 -9.90
CA GLY A 27 5.81 -12.46 -10.97
C GLY A 27 4.94 -13.65 -10.55
N GLY A 28 4.88 -13.96 -9.26
CA GLY A 28 4.02 -15.00 -8.71
C GLY A 28 2.56 -14.54 -8.57
N ASN A 29 1.64 -15.50 -8.41
CA ASN A 29 0.23 -15.20 -8.16
C ASN A 29 0.00 -14.90 -6.66
N PRO A 30 -0.33 -13.65 -6.27
CA PRO A 30 -0.56 -13.29 -4.86
C PRO A 30 -1.76 -14.02 -4.24
N HIS A 31 -2.79 -14.32 -5.03
CA HIS A 31 -3.97 -15.04 -4.52
C HIS A 31 -3.60 -16.47 -4.11
N GLN A 32 -2.81 -17.17 -4.93
CA GLN A 32 -2.31 -18.50 -4.57
C GLN A 32 -1.46 -18.44 -3.30
N LYS A 33 -0.58 -17.45 -3.18
CA LYS A 33 0.27 -17.30 -2.00
C LYS A 33 -0.54 -17.00 -0.73
N ALA A 34 -1.65 -16.27 -0.85
CA ALA A 34 -2.57 -16.03 0.26
C ALA A 34 -3.26 -17.33 0.71
N LEU A 35 -3.70 -18.17 -0.22
CA LEU A 35 -4.27 -19.49 0.08
C LEU A 35 -3.23 -20.40 0.77
N ASP A 36 -2.00 -20.45 0.25
CA ASP A 36 -0.92 -21.23 0.87
C ASP A 36 -0.67 -20.79 2.32
N LYS A 37 -0.78 -19.48 2.59
CA LYS A 37 -0.62 -18.91 3.94
C LYS A 37 -1.79 -19.23 4.86
N GLN A 38 -3.01 -19.28 4.32
CA GLN A 38 -4.17 -19.73 5.07
C GLN A 38 -3.98 -21.19 5.50
N ASP A 39 -3.57 -22.06 4.58
CA ASP A 39 -3.31 -23.48 4.87
C ASP A 39 -2.22 -23.64 5.94
N GLU A 40 -1.12 -22.86 5.87
CA GLU A 40 -0.07 -22.83 6.88
C GLU A 40 -0.62 -22.46 8.28
N LEU A 41 -1.50 -21.45 8.36
CA LEU A 41 -2.11 -20.99 9.62
C LEU A 41 -3.13 -21.99 10.18
N GLU A 42 -3.92 -22.61 9.32
CA GLU A 42 -4.85 -23.68 9.71
C GLU A 42 -4.10 -24.89 10.27
N ALA A 43 -2.98 -25.28 9.63
CA ALA A 43 -2.12 -26.34 10.14
C ALA A 43 -1.51 -25.99 11.52
N LEU A 44 -1.06 -24.74 11.70
CA LEU A 44 -0.49 -24.26 12.98
C LEU A 44 -1.49 -24.26 14.14
N THR A 45 -2.78 -24.10 13.83
CA THR A 45 -3.86 -23.97 14.82
C THR A 45 -4.75 -25.21 14.90
N THR A 46 -4.39 -26.29 14.20
CA THR A 46 -5.21 -27.52 14.12
C THR A 46 -5.48 -28.16 15.48
N ASP A 47 -4.48 -28.15 16.37
CA ASP A 47 -4.59 -28.75 17.72
C ASP A 47 -5.14 -27.77 18.78
N TRP A 48 -5.55 -26.56 18.37
CA TRP A 48 -6.04 -25.56 19.31
C TRP A 48 -7.52 -25.80 19.63
N PRO A 49 -7.97 -25.45 20.86
CA PRO A 49 -9.39 -25.35 21.14
C PRO A 49 -10.10 -24.44 20.13
N GLU A 50 -11.30 -24.80 19.72
CA GLU A 50 -12.05 -24.10 18.68
C GLU A 50 -12.21 -22.60 18.97
N GLU A 51 -12.55 -22.24 20.21
CA GLU A 51 -12.67 -20.83 20.62
C GLU A 51 -11.35 -20.05 20.48
N GLU A 52 -10.21 -20.68 20.80
CA GLU A 52 -8.90 -20.04 20.66
C GLU A 52 -8.51 -19.88 19.18
N ARG A 53 -8.81 -20.88 18.35
CA ARG A 53 -8.58 -20.83 16.89
C ARG A 53 -9.42 -19.73 16.24
N LEU A 54 -10.71 -19.65 16.56
CA LEU A 54 -11.61 -18.62 16.05
C LEU A 54 -11.19 -17.22 16.53
N GLY A 55 -10.78 -17.10 17.80
CA GLY A 55 -10.26 -15.85 18.34
C GLY A 55 -8.99 -15.39 17.64
N PHE A 56 -8.08 -16.32 17.32
CA PHE A 56 -6.87 -16.04 16.57
C PHE A 56 -7.17 -15.64 15.13
N GLN A 57 -7.98 -16.42 14.41
CA GLN A 57 -8.37 -16.14 13.03
C GLN A 57 -9.03 -14.76 12.92
N SER A 58 -10.00 -14.46 13.78
CA SER A 58 -10.67 -13.16 13.78
C SER A 58 -9.71 -12.00 14.04
N MET A 59 -8.74 -12.17 14.96
CA MET A 59 -7.74 -11.14 15.23
C MET A 59 -6.75 -10.99 14.08
N PHE A 60 -6.34 -12.11 13.47
CA PHE A 60 -5.45 -12.12 12.32
C PHE A 60 -6.09 -11.42 11.11
N ASP A 61 -7.36 -11.70 10.84
CA ASP A 61 -8.13 -11.05 9.76
C ASP A 61 -8.22 -9.54 9.98
N GLN A 62 -8.53 -9.10 11.20
CA GLN A 62 -8.57 -7.67 11.56
C GLN A 62 -7.21 -6.98 11.34
N GLU A 63 -6.12 -7.61 11.77
CA GLU A 63 -4.78 -7.01 11.61
C GLU A 63 -4.30 -7.09 10.15
N MET A 64 -4.72 -8.09 9.36
CA MET A 64 -4.49 -8.15 7.91
C MET A 64 -5.26 -7.06 7.16
N GLU A 65 -6.52 -6.82 7.51
CA GLU A 65 -7.33 -5.72 6.96
C GLU A 65 -6.68 -4.36 7.27
N ALA A 66 -6.31 -4.14 8.54
CA ALA A 66 -5.63 -2.92 8.96
C ALA A 66 -4.28 -2.72 8.24
N TRP A 67 -3.51 -3.80 8.03
CA TRP A 67 -2.27 -3.73 7.27
C TRP A 67 -2.53 -3.36 5.80
N ASN A 68 -3.52 -3.97 5.15
CA ASN A 68 -3.88 -3.66 3.77
C ASN A 68 -4.30 -2.19 3.61
N GLU A 69 -5.17 -1.69 4.50
CA GLU A 69 -5.60 -0.29 4.50
C GLU A 69 -4.41 0.66 4.68
N GLN A 70 -3.46 0.30 5.56
CA GLN A 70 -2.24 1.09 5.74
C GLN A 70 -1.39 1.13 4.46
N GLN A 71 -1.28 0.04 3.72
CA GLN A 71 -0.53 0.02 2.45
C GLN A 71 -1.25 0.82 1.36
N GLU A 72 -2.57 0.73 1.27
CA GLU A 72 -3.37 1.53 0.35
C GLU A 72 -3.19 3.03 0.62
N ASN A 73 -3.31 3.44 1.88
CA ASN A 73 -3.11 4.83 2.29
C ASN A 73 -1.70 5.36 1.97
N LYS A 74 -0.66 4.53 2.11
CA LYS A 74 0.71 4.91 1.70
C LYS A 74 0.82 5.14 0.19
N ASN A 75 0.17 4.29 -0.61
CA ASN A 75 0.16 4.45 -2.06
C ASN A 75 -0.60 5.71 -2.47
N VAL A 76 -1.74 6.00 -1.83
CA VAL A 76 -2.50 7.24 -2.07
C VAL A 76 -1.68 8.48 -1.69
N ALA A 77 -1.01 8.48 -0.55
CA ALA A 77 -0.14 9.59 -0.15
C ALA A 77 0.99 9.84 -1.15
N ALA A 78 1.64 8.79 -1.65
CA ALA A 78 2.68 8.90 -2.68
C ALA A 78 2.14 9.44 -4.01
N LEU A 79 0.90 9.09 -4.38
CA LEU A 79 0.24 9.63 -5.58
C LEU A 79 -0.11 11.11 -5.42
N VAL A 80 -0.57 11.53 -4.24
CA VAL A 80 -0.83 12.95 -3.93
C VAL A 80 0.46 13.76 -4.03
N GLU A 81 1.56 13.26 -3.46
CA GLU A 81 2.87 13.93 -3.53
C GLU A 81 3.38 14.08 -4.98
N GLN A 82 3.22 13.04 -5.82
CA GLN A 82 3.53 13.14 -7.25
C GLN A 82 2.65 14.17 -7.97
N ASN A 83 1.36 14.23 -7.63
CA ASN A 83 0.43 15.18 -8.24
C ASN A 83 0.78 16.62 -7.86
N ASP A 84 1.13 16.88 -6.59
CA ASP A 84 1.58 18.19 -6.14
C ASP A 84 2.88 18.62 -6.84
N PHE A 85 3.83 17.70 -7.03
CA PHE A 85 5.04 17.97 -7.81
C PHE A 85 4.71 18.36 -9.26
N ILE A 86 3.81 17.63 -9.92
CA ILE A 86 3.38 17.92 -11.30
C ILE A 86 2.67 19.27 -11.38
N ASN A 87 1.80 19.60 -10.42
CA ASN A 87 1.08 20.87 -10.40
C ASN A 87 2.01 22.08 -10.25
N VAL A 88 3.03 21.97 -9.38
CA VAL A 88 4.03 23.03 -9.18
C VAL A 88 4.87 23.23 -10.46
N TRP A 89 5.40 22.16 -11.04
CA TRP A 89 6.20 22.26 -12.27
C TRP A 89 5.37 22.67 -13.49
N GLY A 90 4.12 22.20 -13.59
CA GLY A 90 3.18 22.59 -14.61
C GLY A 90 2.91 24.11 -14.61
N ALA A 91 2.73 24.69 -13.42
CA ALA A 91 2.58 26.14 -13.27
C ALA A 91 3.83 26.91 -13.70
N VAL A 92 5.03 26.45 -13.30
CA VAL A 92 6.31 27.09 -13.67
C VAL A 92 6.54 27.06 -15.18
N VAL A 93 6.31 25.92 -15.84
CA VAL A 93 6.45 25.79 -17.29
C VAL A 93 5.42 26.68 -18.01
N GLY A 94 4.17 26.70 -17.54
CA GLY A 94 3.11 27.54 -18.11
C GLY A 94 3.43 29.03 -18.06
N ILE A 95 3.91 29.53 -16.91
CA ILE A 95 4.34 30.93 -16.75
C ILE A 95 5.52 31.24 -17.68
N SER A 96 6.49 30.33 -17.76
CA SER A 96 7.69 30.51 -18.59
C SER A 96 7.33 30.66 -20.08
N ILE A 97 6.45 29.79 -20.60
CA ILE A 97 5.97 29.85 -21.99
C ILE A 97 5.19 31.15 -22.23
N GLY A 98 4.30 31.53 -21.30
CA GLY A 98 3.53 32.77 -21.39
C GLY A 98 4.42 34.02 -21.47
N LEU A 99 5.48 34.08 -20.66
CA LEU A 99 6.46 35.17 -20.68
C LEU A 99 7.24 35.23 -22.00
N ILE A 100 7.66 34.09 -22.54
CA ILE A 100 8.35 34.03 -23.83
C ILE A 100 7.44 34.55 -24.95
N LEU A 101 6.17 34.14 -24.99
CA LEU A 101 5.20 34.61 -25.97
C LEU A 101 4.95 36.13 -25.86
N LEU A 102 4.86 36.65 -24.64
CA LEU A 102 4.74 38.09 -24.39
C LEU A 102 5.95 38.88 -24.91
N ILE A 103 7.17 38.37 -24.66
CA ILE A 103 8.40 39.00 -25.15
C ILE A 103 8.43 39.02 -26.68
N ILE A 104 8.03 37.93 -27.33
CA ILE A 104 7.95 37.84 -28.80
C ILE A 104 6.93 38.86 -29.34
N MET A 105 5.73 38.95 -28.75
CA MET A 105 4.72 39.93 -29.18
C MET A 105 5.18 41.37 -29.01
N PHE A 106 5.81 41.70 -27.87
CA PHE A 106 6.34 43.05 -27.62
C PHE A 106 7.51 43.42 -28.54
N SER A 107 8.32 42.43 -28.93
CA SER A 107 9.43 42.64 -29.88
C SER A 107 8.89 42.81 -31.31
N ALA A 108 7.85 42.06 -31.68
CA ALA A 108 7.19 42.16 -32.97
C ALA A 108 6.38 43.46 -33.15
N SER A 109 5.87 44.07 -32.06
CA SER A 109 5.11 45.34 -32.16
C SER A 109 5.99 46.58 -32.27
N LYS A 110 7.31 46.46 -32.09
CA LYS A 110 8.27 47.59 -32.11
C LYS A 110 9.11 47.65 -33.39
N GLY A 111 8.96 46.70 -34.31
CA GLY A 111 9.56 46.71 -35.65
C GLY A 111 8.53 47.03 -36.71
#